data_AF-A0A925N0D8-F1
#
_entry.id   AF-A0A925N0D8-F1
#
_cell.length_a   1.000
_cell.length_b   1.000
_cell.length_c   1.000
_cell.angle_alpha   90.00
_cell.angle_beta   90.00
_cell.angle_gamma   90.00
#
_symmetry.space_group_name_H-M   'P 1'
#
loop_
_entity.id
_entity.type
_entity.pdbx_description
1 polymer ?
#
loop_
_entity_poly.entity_id
_entity_poly.type
_entity_poly.pdbx_seq_one_letter_code
_entity_poly.pdbx_strand_id
1 'polypeptide(L)'
;MYPSSELCRAQQALQLDRAAASDLANIRDVAVGAAAAWAREAVSAEKREKRRALCGEHRATDALAKEQTERAISENPDRGFALA
;
A
#
# COMPACT_ATOMS: atom_id res chain seq x y z
N MET A 1 -1.25 13.00 -1.98
CA MET A 1 -1.47 11.79 -1.16
C MET A 1 -2.42 10.88 -1.94
N TYR A 2 -2.10 9.60 -2.14
CA TYR A 2 -3.01 8.67 -2.82
C TYR A 2 -3.86 7.92 -1.79
N PRO A 3 -5.14 7.64 -2.05
CA PRO A 3 -5.97 6.88 -1.13
C PRO A 3 -5.47 5.44 -1.02
N SER A 4 -5.72 4.83 0.15
CA SER A 4 -5.47 3.41 0.40
C SER A 4 -6.54 2.54 -0.25
N SER A 5 -6.22 1.26 -0.48
CA SER A 5 -7.19 0.29 -0.99
C SER A 5 -8.41 0.18 -0.07
N GLU A 6 -8.20 0.13 1.24
CA GLU A 6 -9.24 0.07 2.25
C GLU A 6 -10.19 1.28 2.19
N LEU A 7 -9.65 2.51 2.11
CA LEU A 7 -10.48 3.70 2.00
C LEU A 7 -11.32 3.68 0.72
N CYS A 8 -10.73 3.23 -0.40
CA CYS A 8 -11.46 3.12 -1.66
C CYS A 8 -12.60 2.08 -1.58
N ARG A 9 -12.38 0.95 -0.89
CA ARG A 9 -13.43 -0.06 -0.65
C ARG A 9 -14.52 0.46 0.27
N ALA A 10 -14.17 1.19 1.32
CA ALA A 10 -15.14 1.82 2.21
C ALA A 10 -16.03 2.83 1.46
N GLN A 11 -15.42 3.66 0.60
CA GLN A 11 -16.16 4.60 -0.25
C GLN A 11 -17.04 3.88 -1.28
N GLN A 12 -16.57 2.78 -1.88
CA GLN A 12 -17.38 1.95 -2.75
C GLN A 12 -18.64 1.46 -2.04
N ALA A 13 -18.50 0.86 -0.84
CA ALA A 13 -19.62 0.37 -0.05
C ALA A 13 -20.61 1.49 0.32
N LEU A 14 -20.10 2.62 0.79
CA LEU A 14 -20.94 3.78 1.13
C LEU A 14 -21.79 4.25 -0.05
N GLN A 15 -21.24 4.27 -1.27
CA GLN A 15 -22.00 4.68 -2.46
C GLN A 15 -23.01 3.63 -2.90
N LEU A 16 -22.72 2.34 -2.74
CA LEU A 16 -23.70 1.27 -2.97
C LEU A 16 -24.86 1.38 -1.98
N ASP A 17 -24.58 1.62 -0.70
CA ASP A 17 -25.60 1.81 0.32
C ASP A 17 -26.47 3.03 0.02
N ARG A 18 -25.86 4.14 -0.43
CA ARG A 18 -26.58 5.33 -0.88
C ARG A 18 -27.46 5.07 -2.10
N ALA A 19 -26.97 4.28 -3.06
CA ALA A 19 -27.77 3.89 -4.23
C ALA A 19 -28.96 3.01 -3.83
N ALA A 20 -28.77 2.09 -2.89
CA ALA A 20 -29.83 1.21 -2.40
C ALA A 20 -30.89 1.97 -1.59
N ALA A 21 -30.48 2.97 -0.81
CA ALA A 21 -31.37 3.75 0.04
C ALA A 21 -32.10 4.91 -0.67
N SER A 22 -31.79 5.19 -1.95
CA SER A 22 -32.37 6.33 -2.66
C SER A 22 -33.54 5.94 -3.56
N ASP A 23 -34.67 6.64 -3.39
CA ASP A 23 -35.84 6.51 -4.28
C ASP A 23 -35.71 7.33 -5.57
N LEU A 24 -34.74 8.26 -5.62
CA LEU A 24 -34.53 9.15 -6.76
C LEU A 24 -33.55 8.51 -7.74
N ALA A 25 -34.01 8.22 -8.96
CA ALA A 25 -33.23 7.52 -9.98
C ALA A 25 -31.90 8.23 -10.30
N ASN A 26 -31.91 9.56 -10.40
CA ASN A 26 -30.70 10.34 -10.64
C ASN A 26 -29.64 10.18 -9.54
N ILE A 27 -30.06 10.10 -8.27
CA ILE A 27 -29.13 9.88 -7.15
C ILE A 27 -28.56 8.47 -7.22
N ARG A 28 -29.40 7.46 -7.52
CA ARG A 28 -28.94 6.08 -7.69
C ARG A 28 -27.88 5.97 -8.79
N ASP A 29 -28.14 6.55 -9.95
CA ASP A 29 -27.24 6.47 -11.10
C ASP A 29 -25.87 7.09 -10.79
N VAL A 30 -25.88 8.26 -10.16
CA VAL A 30 -24.64 8.93 -9.70
C VAL A 30 -23.90 8.09 -8.67
N ALA A 31 -24.61 7.55 -7.68
CA ALA A 31 -24.02 6.76 -6.60
C ALA A 31 -23.42 5.43 -7.14
N VAL A 32 -24.10 4.75 -8.06
CA VAL A 32 -23.57 3.55 -8.72
C VAL A 32 -22.33 3.89 -9.56
N GLY A 33 -22.37 5.00 -10.32
CA GLY A 33 -21.21 5.47 -11.08
C GLY A 33 -20.00 5.77 -10.18
N ALA A 34 -20.24 6.43 -9.04
CA ALA A 34 -19.22 6.69 -8.03
C ALA A 34 -18.67 5.40 -7.41
N ALA A 35 -19.53 4.44 -7.06
CA ALA A 35 -19.11 3.14 -6.53
C ALA A 35 -18.19 2.40 -7.52
N ALA A 36 -18.54 2.41 -8.81
CA ALA A 36 -17.70 1.81 -9.85
C ALA A 36 -16.34 2.51 -10.00
N ALA A 37 -16.29 3.84 -9.87
CA ALA A 37 -15.04 4.58 -9.88
C ALA A 37 -14.15 4.23 -8.67
N TRP A 38 -14.73 4.18 -7.47
CA TRP A 38 -14.02 3.76 -6.26
C TRP A 38 -13.51 2.32 -6.33
N ALA A 39 -14.27 1.41 -6.93
CA ALA A 39 -13.84 0.03 -7.15
C ALA A 39 -12.57 -0.04 -8.03
N ARG A 40 -12.49 0.77 -9.09
CA ARG A 40 -11.31 0.85 -9.95
C ARG A 40 -10.09 1.45 -9.22
N GLU A 41 -10.31 2.48 -8.42
CA GLU A 41 -9.22 3.08 -7.63
C GLU A 41 -8.74 2.11 -6.56
N ALA A 42 -9.62 1.32 -5.93
CA ALA A 42 -9.24 0.29 -4.96
C ALA A 42 -8.27 -0.73 -5.57
N VAL A 43 -8.57 -1.25 -6.76
CA VAL A 43 -7.66 -2.17 -7.48
C VAL A 43 -6.32 -1.50 -7.79
N SER A 44 -6.33 -0.23 -8.15
CA SER A 44 -5.10 0.53 -8.42
C SER A 44 -4.29 0.76 -7.15
N ALA A 45 -4.95 1.05 -6.03
CA ALA A 45 -4.35 1.20 -4.71
C ALA A 45 -3.74 -0.11 -4.21
N GLU A 46 -4.44 -1.24 -4.35
CA GLU A 46 -3.93 -2.57 -4.02
C GLU A 46 -2.63 -2.88 -4.79
N LYS A 47 -2.58 -2.56 -6.09
CA LYS A 47 -1.35 -2.72 -6.89
C LYS A 47 -0.22 -1.83 -6.39
N ARG A 48 -0.53 -0.57 -6.04
CA ARG A 48 0.46 0.37 -5.48
C ARG A 48 1.01 -0.14 -4.15
N GLU A 49 0.15 -0.62 -3.26
CA GLU A 49 0.50 -1.13 -1.93
C GLU A 49 1.33 -2.41 -2.02
N LYS A 50 0.90 -3.38 -2.84
CA LYS A 50 1.68 -4.61 -3.11
C LYS A 50 3.09 -4.28 -3.62
N ARG A 51 3.20 -3.35 -4.56
CA ARG A 51 4.51 -2.90 -5.06
C ARG A 51 5.35 -2.21 -3.97
N ARG A 52 4.74 -1.40 -3.11
CA ARG A 52 5.45 -0.78 -1.98
C ARG A 52 5.95 -1.83 -0.98
N ALA A 53 5.15 -2.86 -0.69
CA ALA A 53 5.57 -3.97 0.16
C ALA A 53 6.79 -4.68 -0.44
N LEU A 54 6.71 -5.09 -1.71
CA LEU A 54 7.81 -5.78 -2.40
C LEU A 54 9.09 -4.92 -2.51
N CYS A 55 8.95 -3.63 -2.83
CA CYS A 55 10.10 -2.72 -2.91
C CYS A 55 10.66 -2.41 -1.51
N GLY A 56 9.82 -2.36 -0.48
CA GLY A 56 10.24 -2.19 0.92
C GLY A 56 11.05 -3.39 1.39
N GLU A 57 10.56 -4.59 1.10
CA GLU A 57 11.25 -5.86 1.36
C GLU A 57 12.59 -5.92 0.64
N HIS A 58 12.64 -5.62 -0.67
CA HIS A 58 13.90 -5.59 -1.43
C HIS A 58 14.89 -4.58 -0.87
N ARG A 59 14.44 -3.38 -0.48
CA ARG A 59 15.33 -2.38 0.13
C ARG A 59 15.88 -2.86 1.47
N ALA A 60 15.08 -3.58 2.26
CA ALA A 60 15.53 -4.15 3.53
C ALA A 60 16.56 -5.26 3.29
N THR A 61 16.33 -6.16 2.33
CA THR A 61 17.29 -7.22 1.99
C THR A 61 18.59 -6.66 1.42
N ASP A 62 18.51 -5.64 0.55
CA ASP A 62 19.69 -5.00 -0.02
C ASP A 62 20.52 -4.27 1.04
N ALA A 63 19.86 -3.64 2.03
CA ALA A 63 20.54 -3.00 3.15
C ALA A 63 21.28 -4.03 4.02
N LEU A 64 20.64 -5.15 4.33
CA LEU A 64 21.26 -6.25 5.10
C LEU A 64 22.43 -6.88 4.34
N ALA A 65 22.28 -7.10 3.03
CA ALA A 65 23.34 -7.66 2.19
C ALA A 65 24.55 -6.72 2.09
N LYS A 66 24.31 -5.41 1.98
CA LYS A 66 25.38 -4.39 2.03
C LYS A 66 26.08 -4.38 3.37
N GLU A 67 25.35 -4.41 4.47
CA GLU A 67 25.94 -4.46 5.82
C GLU A 67 26.80 -5.72 6.01
N GLN A 68 26.33 -6.88 5.57
CA GLN A 68 27.08 -8.14 5.63
C GLN A 68 28.35 -8.09 4.77
N THR A 69 28.26 -7.52 3.57
CA THR A 69 29.40 -7.36 2.65
C THR A 69 30.43 -6.38 3.23
N GLU A 70 29.97 -5.25 3.78
CA GLU A 70 30.83 -4.28 4.47
C GLU A 70 31.50 -4.86 5.72
N ARG A 71 30.84 -5.78 6.44
CA ARG A 71 31.47 -6.54 7.52
C ARG A 71 32.50 -7.54 7.01
N ALA A 72 32.21 -8.25 5.91
CA ALA A 72 33.10 -9.27 5.36
C ALA A 72 34.39 -8.71 4.73
N ILE A 73 34.34 -7.49 4.19
CA ILE A 73 35.49 -6.83 3.54
C ILE A 73 36.26 -5.92 4.53
N SER A 74 35.73 -5.71 5.74
CA SER A 74 36.38 -4.85 6.72
C SER A 74 37.63 -5.51 7.31
N GLU A 75 38.80 -4.93 7.02
CA GLU A 75 40.10 -5.32 7.59
C GLU A 75 40.30 -4.84 9.04
N ASN A 76 39.27 -4.28 9.69
CA ASN A 76 39.40 -3.70 11.03
C ASN A 76 39.35 -4.78 12.13
N PRO A 77 40.47 -5.07 12.82
CA PRO A 77 40.57 -6.17 13.78
C PRO A 77 39.83 -5.91 15.10
N ASP A 78 39.50 -4.65 15.42
CA ASP A 78 38.90 -4.27 16.71
C ASP A 78 37.37 -4.38 16.74
N ARG A 79 36.74 -4.71 15.60
CA ARG A 79 35.27 -4.71 15.44
C ARG A 79 34.52 -5.79 16.25
N GLY A 80 35.23 -6.79 16.77
CA GLY A 80 34.68 -7.86 17.62
C GLY A 80 34.72 -7.57 19.12
N PHE A 81 35.37 -6.49 19.56
CA PHE A 81 35.57 -6.17 20.98
C PHE A 81 34.67 -5.06 21.52
N ALA A 82 33.70 -4.59 20.72
CA ALA A 82 32.72 -3.59 21.16
C ALA A 82 31.60 -4.22 22.03
N LEU A 83 31.98 -4.90 23.11
CA LEU A 83 31.13 -5.18 24.28
C LEU A 83 32.03 -5.22 25.52
N ALA A 84 32.17 -4.07 26.18
CA ALA A 84 32.40 -3.92 27.61
C ALA A 84 31.76 -2.61 28.08
#